data_AF-A0A2D7ALC2-F1
#
_entry.id   AF-A0A2D7ALC2-F1
#
_cell.length_a   1.000
_cell.length_b   1.000
_cell.length_c   1.000
_cell.angle_alpha   90.00
_cell.angle_beta   90.00
_cell.angle_gamma   90.00
#
_symmetry.space_group_name_H-M   'P 1'
#
loop_
_entity.id
_entity.type
_entity.pdbx_description
1 polymer ?
#
loop_
_entity_poly.entity_id
_entity_poly.type
_entity_poly.pdbx_seq_one_letter_code
_entity_poly.pdbx_strand_id
1 'polypeptide(L)'
;MKYILIIKLFFFIAFHSTAEKYIFESSSSVISNHINISKELKSSILNIESRWTDSLGEYGTSKCNGHILTEYEKISLTVFCENTASNGDKFWTQLIREKDMAAGVGKAKYLNGTGKYQELIGLECPYAVNYMNENINFLKQICDLSND
;
A
#
# COMPACT_ATOMS: atom_id res chain seq x y z
N MET A 1 -52.84 -2.50 -6.88
CA MET A 1 -52.03 -2.72 -5.65
C MET A 1 -50.89 -3.72 -5.82
N LYS A 2 -51.07 -4.84 -6.55
CA LYS A 2 -50.02 -5.87 -6.78
C LYS A 2 -48.77 -5.34 -7.51
N TYR A 3 -48.94 -4.45 -8.49
CA TYR A 3 -47.83 -3.87 -9.26
C TYR A 3 -46.98 -2.85 -8.46
N ILE A 4 -47.56 -2.21 -7.43
CA ILE A 4 -46.84 -1.27 -6.56
C ILE A 4 -45.81 -2.02 -5.70
N LEU A 5 -46.13 -3.25 -5.26
CA LEU A 5 -45.19 -4.10 -4.52
C LEU A 5 -44.00 -4.53 -5.40
N ILE A 6 -44.24 -4.83 -6.68
CA ILE A 6 -43.20 -5.26 -7.63
C ILE A 6 -42.24 -4.10 -7.93
N ILE A 7 -42.75 -2.86 -8.08
CA ILE A 7 -41.91 -1.67 -8.28
C ILE A 7 -41.04 -1.38 -7.05
N LYS A 8 -41.57 -1.57 -5.83
CA LYS A 8 -40.79 -1.41 -4.58
C LYS A 8 -39.69 -2.48 -4.44
N LEU A 9 -39.96 -3.70 -4.88
CA LEU A 9 -38.97 -4.79 -4.89
C LEU A 9 -37.86 -4.54 -5.92
N PHE A 10 -38.18 -3.96 -7.07
CA PHE A 10 -37.21 -3.61 -8.11
C PHE A 10 -36.25 -2.49 -7.67
N PHE A 11 -36.74 -1.49 -6.92
CA PHE A 11 -35.91 -0.44 -6.33
C PHE A 11 -34.95 -0.95 -5.23
N PHE A 12 -35.29 -2.04 -4.55
CA PHE A 12 -34.45 -2.62 -3.49
C PHE A 12 -33.22 -3.37 -4.05
N ILE A 13 -33.30 -3.88 -5.28
CA ILE A 13 -32.20 -4.63 -5.93
C ILE A 13 -31.21 -3.66 -6.62
N ALA A 14 -31.62 -2.42 -6.88
CA ALA A 14 -30.78 -1.42 -7.55
C ALA A 14 -29.67 -0.83 -6.66
N PHE A 15 -29.70 -1.08 -5.34
CA PHE A 15 -28.65 -0.67 -4.41
C PHE A 15 -27.66 -1.81 -4.17
N HIS A 16 -26.89 -2.18 -5.20
CA HIS A 16 -25.63 -2.87 -4.97
C HIS A 16 -24.56 -1.81 -4.72
N SER A 17 -24.23 -1.57 -3.46
CA SER A 17 -23.10 -0.73 -3.09
C SER A 17 -21.81 -1.48 -3.47
N THR A 18 -21.17 -1.07 -4.55
CA THR A 18 -19.77 -1.46 -4.78
C THR A 18 -18.93 -0.66 -3.79
N ALA A 19 -18.15 -1.35 -2.96
CA ALA A 19 -17.11 -0.68 -2.19
C ALA A 19 -16.15 -0.03 -3.18
N GLU A 20 -15.94 1.28 -3.03
CA GLU A 20 -14.98 1.99 -3.87
C GLU A 20 -13.57 1.47 -3.55
N LYS A 21 -12.74 1.30 -4.58
CA LYS A 21 -11.37 0.79 -4.41
C LYS A 21 -10.37 1.88 -4.72
N TYR A 22 -9.48 2.12 -3.77
CA TYR A 22 -8.30 2.94 -4.00
C TYR A 22 -7.13 2.06 -4.44
N ILE A 23 -6.59 2.32 -5.62
CA ILE A 23 -5.45 1.59 -6.18
C ILE A 23 -4.24 2.51 -6.18
N PHE A 24 -3.12 2.02 -5.67
CA PHE A 24 -1.83 2.72 -5.69
C PHE A 24 -0.77 1.82 -6.33
N GLU A 25 -0.09 2.34 -7.34
CA GLU A 25 0.95 1.62 -8.07
C GLU A 25 2.23 2.45 -8.07
N SER A 26 3.36 1.82 -7.75
CA SER A 26 4.65 2.51 -7.74
C SER A 26 5.77 1.68 -8.36
N SER A 27 6.76 2.39 -8.90
CA SER A 27 8.05 1.85 -9.29
C SER A 27 9.14 2.50 -8.47
N SER A 28 10.03 1.69 -7.90
CA SER A 28 10.97 2.14 -6.87
C SER A 28 12.41 1.80 -7.21
N SER A 29 13.31 2.73 -6.88
CA SER A 29 14.75 2.52 -6.81
C SER A 29 15.15 2.28 -5.35
N VAL A 30 15.88 1.21 -5.09
CA VAL A 30 16.24 0.76 -3.74
C VAL A 30 17.75 0.76 -3.56
N ILE A 31 18.20 1.42 -2.49
CA ILE A 31 19.56 1.34 -1.97
C ILE A 31 19.50 0.66 -0.61
N SER A 32 20.26 -0.43 -0.45
CA SER A 32 20.27 -1.20 0.79
C SER A 32 21.67 -1.38 1.34
N ASN A 33 21.81 -1.23 2.65
CA ASN A 33 23.02 -1.59 3.40
C ASN A 33 22.70 -2.76 4.33
N HIS A 34 23.65 -3.68 4.52
CA HIS A 34 23.41 -4.88 5.30
C HIS A 34 24.54 -5.17 6.29
N ILE A 35 24.16 -5.78 7.42
CA ILE A 35 25.04 -6.32 8.44
C ILE A 35 24.69 -7.81 8.60
N ASN A 36 25.68 -8.67 8.40
CA ASN A 36 25.55 -10.10 8.67
C ASN A 36 25.91 -10.34 10.14
N ILE A 37 24.94 -10.81 10.93
CA ILE A 37 25.11 -11.05 12.37
C ILE A 37 25.50 -12.52 12.61
N SER A 38 24.88 -13.44 11.87
CA SER A 38 25.27 -14.85 11.79
C SER A 38 24.98 -15.38 10.37
N LYS A 39 25.18 -16.68 10.15
CA LYS A 39 24.82 -17.34 8.88
C LYS A 39 23.31 -17.25 8.60
N GLU A 40 22.49 -17.25 9.64
CA GLU A 40 21.03 -17.28 9.56
C GLU A 40 20.37 -15.93 9.90
N LEU A 41 21.14 -14.92 10.33
CA LEU A 41 20.63 -13.62 10.80
C LEU A 41 21.31 -12.45 10.06
N LYS A 42 20.49 -11.67 9.36
CA LYS A 42 20.91 -10.48 8.61
C LYS A 42 20.00 -9.29 8.92
N SER A 43 20.61 -8.15 9.19
CA SER A 43 19.93 -6.86 9.37
C SER A 43 20.21 -5.97 8.17
N SER A 44 19.19 -5.36 7.57
CA SER A 44 19.36 -4.46 6.42
C SER A 44 18.58 -3.16 6.60
N ILE A 45 19.18 -2.05 6.18
CA ILE A 45 18.55 -0.73 6.13
C ILE A 45 18.28 -0.40 4.67
N LEU A 46 17.09 0.13 4.39
CA LEU A 46 16.63 0.51 3.06
C LEU A 46 16.45 2.02 2.97
N ASN A 47 16.89 2.59 1.85
CA ASN A 47 16.46 3.89 1.36
C ASN A 47 15.80 3.67 0.00
N ILE A 48 14.57 4.15 -0.15
CA ILE A 48 13.75 3.88 -1.33
C ILE A 48 13.23 5.21 -1.87
N GLU A 49 13.41 5.42 -3.17
CA GLU A 49 12.78 6.50 -3.91
C GLU A 49 11.80 5.88 -4.90
N SER A 50 10.60 6.44 -5.00
CA SER A 50 9.56 5.87 -5.87
C SER A 50 8.87 6.94 -6.72
N ARG A 51 8.33 6.49 -7.85
CA ARG A 51 7.33 7.22 -8.64
C ARG A 51 6.05 6.41 -8.61
N TRP A 52 4.92 7.08 -8.47
CA TRP A 52 3.64 6.40 -8.29
C TRP A 52 2.49 7.09 -9.02
N THR A 53 1.44 6.33 -9.23
CA THR A 53 0.12 6.77 -9.72
C THR A 53 -0.97 6.15 -8.85
N ASP A 54 -2.13 6.80 -8.77
CA ASP A 54 -3.29 6.27 -8.06
C ASP A 54 -4.60 6.28 -8.88
N SER A 55 -5.61 5.58 -8.36
CA SER A 55 -6.94 5.50 -8.99
C SER A 55 -7.75 6.80 -8.92
N LEU A 56 -7.30 7.79 -8.14
CA LEU A 56 -7.89 9.13 -8.09
C LEU A 56 -7.30 10.04 -9.18
N GLY A 57 -6.56 9.47 -10.13
CA GLY A 57 -5.95 10.18 -11.25
C GLY A 57 -4.74 11.03 -10.87
N GLU A 58 -4.15 10.80 -9.69
CA GLU A 58 -2.95 11.51 -9.28
C GLU A 58 -1.66 10.70 -9.48
N TYR A 59 -0.55 11.43 -9.48
CA TYR A 59 0.78 10.88 -9.54
C TYR A 59 1.74 11.67 -8.66
N GLY A 60 2.89 11.08 -8.35
CA GLY A 60 3.85 11.73 -7.48
C GLY A 60 5.11 10.95 -7.24
N THR A 61 5.83 11.36 -6.20
CA THR A 61 7.06 10.70 -5.75
C THR A 61 6.96 10.28 -4.28
N SER A 62 7.81 9.33 -3.90
CA SER A 62 7.93 8.90 -2.52
C SER A 62 9.39 8.89 -2.10
N LYS A 63 9.62 9.25 -0.83
CA LYS A 63 10.88 9.00 -0.13
C LYS A 63 10.58 8.09 1.05
N CYS A 64 11.28 6.96 1.13
CA CYS A 64 11.09 6.01 2.21
C CYS A 64 12.41 5.57 2.84
N ASN A 65 12.33 5.23 4.12
CA ASN A 65 13.39 4.59 4.87
C ASN A 65 12.81 3.39 5.64
N GLY A 66 13.56 2.31 5.72
CA GLY A 66 13.08 1.11 6.39
C GLY A 66 14.15 0.15 6.84
N HIS A 67 13.68 -0.91 7.49
CA HIS A 67 14.49 -1.97 8.07
C HIS A 67 13.95 -3.33 7.64
N ILE A 68 14.87 -4.22 7.28
CA ILE A 68 14.62 -5.64 7.07
C ILE A 68 15.39 -6.43 8.12
N LEU A 69 14.72 -7.38 8.75
CA LEU A 69 15.36 -8.46 9.49
C LEU A 69 15.08 -9.77 8.75
N THR A 70 16.15 -10.46 8.37
CA THR A 70 16.10 -11.83 7.83
C THR A 70 16.58 -12.80 8.89
N GLU A 71 15.75 -13.76 9.25
CA GLU A 71 16.05 -14.81 10.23
C GLU A 71 15.58 -16.16 9.70
N TYR A 72 16.49 -17.12 9.52
CA TYR A 72 16.20 -18.43 8.90
C TYR A 72 15.38 -18.30 7.60
N GLU A 73 15.83 -17.41 6.70
CA GLU A 73 15.17 -17.09 5.41
C GLU A 73 13.81 -16.37 5.52
N LYS A 74 13.24 -16.23 6.72
CA LYS A 74 12.03 -15.44 6.94
C LYS A 74 12.36 -13.95 7.03
N ILE A 75 11.54 -13.13 6.40
CA ILE A 75 11.75 -11.67 6.30
C ILE A 75 10.66 -10.95 7.10
N SER A 76 11.08 -10.08 8.03
CA SER A 76 10.24 -9.00 8.53
C SER A 76 10.71 -7.65 7.99
N LEU A 77 9.76 -6.80 7.59
CA LEU A 77 9.99 -5.48 7.00
C LEU A 77 9.20 -4.43 7.77
N THR A 78 9.82 -3.28 8.00
CA THR A 78 9.10 -2.05 8.35
C THR A 78 9.70 -0.89 7.57
N VAL A 79 8.90 -0.23 6.75
CA VAL A 79 9.29 0.92 5.93
C VAL A 79 8.32 2.06 6.20
N PHE A 80 8.83 3.26 6.39
CA PHE A 80 8.03 4.48 6.44
C PHE A 80 8.27 5.28 5.17
N CYS A 81 7.19 5.76 4.56
CA CYS A 81 7.22 6.53 3.33
C CYS A 81 6.52 7.89 3.52
N GLU A 82 7.16 8.95 3.04
CA GLU A 82 6.49 10.21 2.72
C GLU A 82 6.21 10.22 1.21
N ASN A 83 4.94 10.40 0.85
CA ASN A 83 4.48 10.49 -0.53
C ASN A 83 4.04 11.93 -0.81
N THR A 84 4.49 12.49 -1.93
CA THR A 84 4.13 13.85 -2.37
C THR A 84 3.48 13.76 -3.75
N ALA A 85 2.23 14.21 -3.83
CA ALA A 85 1.43 14.26 -5.04
C ALA A 85 1.80 15.47 -5.91
N SER A 86 1.40 15.43 -7.19
CA SER A 86 1.69 16.48 -8.17
C SER A 86 1.10 17.84 -7.78
N ASN A 87 -0.06 17.82 -7.11
CA ASN A 87 -0.73 19.00 -6.57
C ASN A 87 -0.14 19.52 -5.24
N GLY A 88 0.90 18.86 -4.70
CA GLY A 88 1.56 19.23 -3.44
C GLY A 88 0.96 18.58 -2.18
N ASP A 89 -0.17 17.87 -2.29
CA ASP A 89 -0.70 17.09 -1.18
C ASP A 89 0.26 15.97 -0.78
N LYS A 90 0.21 15.58 0.50
CA LYS A 90 1.09 14.56 1.05
C LYS A 90 0.31 13.50 1.82
N PHE A 91 0.88 12.31 1.86
CA PHE A 91 0.44 11.25 2.75
C PHE A 91 1.59 10.37 3.19
N TRP A 92 1.48 9.82 4.40
CA TRP A 92 2.52 9.03 5.03
C TRP A 92 2.02 7.62 5.25
N THR A 93 2.82 6.64 4.84
CA THR A 93 2.47 5.22 4.97
C THR A 93 3.54 4.45 5.72
N GLN A 94 3.11 3.40 6.40
CA GLN A 94 3.97 2.36 6.95
C GLN A 94 3.73 1.06 6.19
N LEU A 95 4.76 0.54 5.53
CA LEU A 95 4.72 -0.79 4.93
C LEU A 95 5.25 -1.80 5.94
N ILE A 96 4.44 -2.82 6.24
CA ILE A 96 4.75 -3.85 7.23
C ILE A 96 4.73 -5.21 6.54
N ARG A 97 5.79 -5.98 6.78
CA ARG A 97 5.81 -7.41 6.49
C ARG A 97 6.18 -8.20 7.73
N GLU A 98 5.29 -9.10 8.15
CA GLU A 98 5.57 -10.16 9.12
C GLU A 98 6.15 -11.41 8.45
N LYS A 99 6.88 -12.19 9.23
CA LYS A 99 7.67 -13.36 8.79
C LYS A 99 6.84 -14.44 8.10
N ASP A 100 5.57 -14.58 8.47
CA ASP A 100 4.71 -15.68 8.02
C ASP A 100 3.84 -15.33 6.81
N MET A 101 4.04 -14.15 6.20
CA MET A 101 3.31 -13.77 4.98
C MET A 101 3.96 -14.35 3.70
N ALA A 102 3.12 -14.63 2.70
CA ALA A 102 3.57 -15.07 1.37
C ALA A 102 4.60 -14.09 0.80
N ALA A 103 5.67 -14.59 0.17
CA ALA A 103 6.75 -13.76 -0.38
C ALA A 103 6.21 -12.62 -1.26
N GLY A 104 6.71 -11.40 -1.06
CA GLY A 104 6.28 -10.22 -1.81
C GLY A 104 4.98 -9.58 -1.34
N VAL A 105 4.25 -10.14 -0.37
CA VAL A 105 2.99 -9.58 0.15
C VAL A 105 3.23 -8.87 1.49
N GLY A 106 2.53 -7.76 1.72
CA GLY A 106 2.51 -7.04 2.99
C GLY A 106 1.29 -6.15 3.17
N LYS A 107 1.32 -5.31 4.20
CA LYS A 107 0.26 -4.33 4.50
C LYS A 107 0.82 -2.93 4.54
N ALA A 108 0.12 -2.00 3.89
CA ALA A 108 0.38 -0.58 3.96
C ALA A 108 -0.63 0.07 4.90
N LYS A 109 -0.16 0.76 5.93
CA LYS A 109 -0.99 1.54 6.84
C LYS A 109 -0.82 3.01 6.56
N TYR A 110 -1.93 3.73 6.35
CA TYR A 110 -1.93 5.17 6.20
C TYR A 110 -1.88 5.83 7.57
N LEU A 111 -0.80 6.56 7.84
CA LEU A 111 -0.53 7.18 9.13
C LEU A 111 -1.06 8.61 9.20
N ASN A 112 -1.00 9.34 8.08
CA ASN A 112 -1.43 10.74 7.98
C ASN A 112 -1.63 11.13 6.51
N GLY A 113 -2.34 12.23 6.25
CA GLY A 113 -2.63 12.73 4.91
C GLY A 113 -3.13 14.17 4.89
N THR A 114 -2.95 14.85 3.76
CA THR A 114 -3.53 16.16 3.45
C THR A 114 -4.47 16.06 2.25
N GLY A 115 -5.33 17.08 2.08
CA GLY A 115 -6.26 17.14 0.97
C GLY A 115 -7.11 15.87 0.87
N LYS A 116 -7.21 15.30 -0.34
CA LYS A 116 -7.99 14.09 -0.59
C LYS A 116 -7.47 12.84 0.13
N TYR A 117 -6.22 12.82 0.59
CA TYR A 117 -5.64 11.65 1.27
C TYR A 117 -5.99 11.60 2.77
N GLN A 118 -6.70 12.59 3.29
CA GLN A 118 -7.23 12.54 4.66
C GLN A 118 -8.18 11.36 4.87
N GLU A 119 -8.95 11.00 3.83
CA GLU A 119 -9.88 9.87 3.84
C GLU A 119 -9.18 8.51 3.96
N LEU A 120 -7.88 8.45 3.67
CA LEU A 120 -7.12 7.21 3.76
C LEU A 120 -6.57 6.95 5.17
N ILE A 121 -6.55 7.95 6.06
CA ILE A 121 -5.91 7.85 7.37
C ILE A 121 -6.51 6.70 8.19
N GLY A 122 -5.65 5.81 8.68
CA GLY A 122 -6.05 4.65 9.47
C GLY A 122 -6.37 3.40 8.65
N LEU A 123 -6.54 3.52 7.32
CA LEU A 123 -6.75 2.35 6.47
C LEU A 123 -5.50 1.46 6.43
N GLU A 124 -5.73 0.15 6.43
CA GLU A 124 -4.71 -0.88 6.24
C GLU A 124 -5.01 -1.65 4.96
N CYS A 125 -4.09 -1.57 4.00
CA CYS A 125 -4.31 -2.08 2.65
C CYS A 125 -3.29 -3.15 2.31
N PRO A 126 -3.70 -4.30 1.77
CA PRO A 126 -2.76 -5.27 1.23
C PRO A 126 -1.98 -4.68 0.05
N TYR A 127 -0.69 -4.98 -0.02
CA TYR A 127 0.14 -4.70 -1.18
C TYR A 127 0.91 -5.94 -1.62
N ALA A 128 1.30 -5.96 -2.88
CA ALA A 128 2.23 -6.92 -3.46
C ALA A 128 3.40 -6.20 -4.14
N VAL A 129 4.60 -6.79 -4.05
CA VAL A 129 5.83 -6.28 -4.66
C VAL A 129 6.42 -7.33 -5.60
N ASN A 130 6.80 -6.90 -6.79
CA ASN A 130 7.61 -7.67 -7.73
C ASN A 130 8.95 -6.97 -7.99
N TYR A 131 10.01 -7.75 -8.14
CA TYR A 131 11.35 -7.24 -8.38
C TYR A 131 11.74 -7.45 -9.84
N MET A 132 12.14 -6.37 -10.52
CA MET A 132 12.76 -6.47 -11.84
C MET A 132 14.23 -6.85 -11.70
N ASN A 133 14.90 -6.32 -10.68
CA ASN A 133 16.24 -6.68 -10.26
C ASN A 133 16.44 -6.28 -8.79
N GLU A 134 17.68 -6.37 -8.29
CA GLU A 134 18.01 -6.06 -6.90
C GLU A 134 17.77 -4.60 -6.48
N ASN A 135 17.76 -3.66 -7.43
CA ASN A 135 17.58 -2.23 -7.16
C ASN A 135 16.23 -1.69 -7.63
N ILE A 136 15.47 -2.44 -8.43
CA ILE A 136 14.22 -1.96 -9.05
C ILE A 136 13.07 -2.90 -8.68
N ASN A 137 12.03 -2.35 -8.07
CA ASN A 137 10.80 -3.06 -7.78
C ASN A 137 9.55 -2.29 -8.22
N PHE A 138 8.44 -3.01 -8.27
CA PHE A 138 7.11 -2.51 -8.58
C PHE A 138 6.17 -2.96 -7.47
N LEU A 139 5.42 -2.01 -6.90
CA LEU A 139 4.44 -2.27 -5.86
C LEU A 139 3.05 -1.96 -6.40
N LYS A 140 2.10 -2.82 -6.06
CA LYS A 140 0.67 -2.56 -6.24
C LYS A 140 -0.05 -2.75 -4.92
N GLN A 141 -0.88 -1.77 -4.57
CA GLN A 141 -1.72 -1.78 -3.39
C GLN A 141 -3.17 -1.57 -3.81
N ILE A 142 -4.08 -2.27 -3.13
CA ILE A 142 -5.52 -2.11 -3.30
C ILE A 142 -6.12 -1.94 -1.91
N CYS A 143 -6.75 -0.80 -1.68
CA CYS A 143 -7.53 -0.50 -0.47
C CYS A 143 -9.02 -0.56 -0.81
N ASP A 144 -9.79 -1.20 0.04
CA ASP A 144 -11.25 -1.03 0.02
C ASP A 144 -11.57 0.22 0.85
N LEU A 145 -12.21 1.21 0.22
CA LEU A 145 -12.72 2.39 0.91
C LEU A 145 -14.08 2.00 1.52
N SER A 146 -14.22 2.17 2.83
CA SER A 146 -15.51 2.01 3.48
C SER A 146 -16.42 3.16 3.07
N ASN A 147 -17.53 2.85 2.40
CA ASN A 147 -18.64 3.77 2.24
C ASN A 147 -19.35 3.84 3.61
N ASP A 148 -19.20 4.95 4.33
CA ASP A 148 -20.10 5.27 5.45
C ASP A 148 -21.50 5.65 4.94
#